data_AF-A0A9E7RSU9-F1
#
_entry.id   AF-A0A9E7RSU9-F1
#
_cell.length_a   1.000
_cell.length_b   1.000
_cell.length_c   1.000
_cell.angle_alpha   90.00
_cell.angle_beta   90.00
_cell.angle_gamma   90.00
#
_symmetry.space_group_name_H-M   'P 1'
#
loop_
_entity.id
_entity.type
_entity.pdbx_description
1 polymer ?
#
loop_
_entity_poly.entity_id
_entity_poly.type
_entity_poly.pdbx_seq_one_letter_code
_entity_poly.pdbx_strand_id
1 'polypeptide(L)' 'MPPQKSFMENAYYVPLSVIYYALAALLALMIYGVIGSIYIMGLDFYNAIYFTVITIATVGYGDITPLTVTP' A
#
# COMPACT_ATOMS: atom_id res chain seq x y z
N MET A 1 -38.79 4.89 2.14
CA MET A 1 -37.33 4.65 2.07
C MET A 1 -37.10 3.15 2.00
N PRO A 2 -36.27 2.63 1.09
CA PRO A 2 -35.89 1.22 1.14
C PRO A 2 -35.15 0.94 2.46
N PRO A 3 -35.34 -0.24 3.07
CA PRO A 3 -34.66 -0.60 4.31
C PRO A 3 -33.13 -0.59 4.11
N GLN A 4 -32.41 0.10 4.99
CA GLN A 4 -30.95 0.14 4.96
C GLN A 4 -30.42 -1.22 5.41
N LYS A 5 -29.79 -1.95 4.48
CA LYS A 5 -29.14 -3.24 4.79
C LYS A 5 -28.12 -3.06 5.90
N SER A 6 -28.12 -3.97 6.87
CA SER A 6 -27.19 -3.93 8.00
C SER A 6 -25.74 -4.05 7.52
N PHE A 7 -24.78 -3.50 8.26
CA PHE A 7 -23.35 -3.60 7.93
C PHE A 7 -22.89 -5.05 7.72
N MET A 8 -23.42 -5.99 8.51
CA MET A 8 -23.12 -7.43 8.42
C MET A 8 -23.60 -8.03 7.10
N GLU A 9 -24.76 -7.59 6.62
CA GLU A 9 -25.33 -8.04 5.35
C GLU A 9 -24.48 -7.54 4.17
N ASN A 10 -24.07 -6.27 4.17
CA ASN A 10 -23.20 -5.73 3.10
C ASN A 10 -21.79 -6.35 3.11
N ALA A 11 -21.23 -6.67 4.29
CA ALA A 11 -19.94 -7.34 4.41
C ALA A 11 -19.97 -8.80 3.90
N TYR A 12 -21.12 -9.47 3.98
CA TYR A 12 -21.32 -10.79 3.36
C TYR A 12 -21.44 -10.72 1.82
N TYR A 13 -21.93 -9.61 1.28
CA TYR A 13 -22.11 -9.39 -0.16
C TYR A 13 -20.86 -8.92 -0.92
N VAL A 14 -19.66 -8.98 -0.33
CA VAL A 14 -18.45 -8.62 -1.07
C VAL A 14 -18.14 -9.73 -2.07
N PRO A 15 -18.26 -9.49 -3.39
CA PRO A 15 -18.00 -10.53 -4.37
C PRO A 15 -16.50 -10.88 -4.36
N LEU A 16 -16.17 -12.15 -4.60
CA LEU A 16 -14.79 -12.63 -4.61
C LEU A 16 -13.88 -11.83 -5.56
N SER A 17 -14.45 -11.28 -6.64
CA SER A 17 -13.75 -10.38 -7.57
C SER A 17 -13.21 -9.12 -6.90
N VAL A 18 -13.95 -8.50 -5.97
CA VAL A 18 -13.51 -7.30 -5.25
C VAL A 18 -12.30 -7.60 -4.38
N ILE A 19 -12.29 -8.75 -3.70
CA ILE A 19 -11.13 -9.20 -2.92
C ILE A 19 -9.92 -9.42 -3.84
N TYR A 20 -10.12 -10.06 -4.99
CA TYR A 20 -9.06 -10.24 -5.98
C TYR A 20 -8.49 -8.91 -6.46
N TYR A 21 -9.34 -7.94 -6.82
CA TYR A 21 -8.88 -6.61 -7.24
C TYR A 21 -8.18 -5.85 -6.12
N ALA A 22 -8.64 -5.96 -4.87
CA ALA A 22 -7.99 -5.33 -3.72
C ALA A 22 -6.59 -5.90 -3.47
N LEU A 23 -6.44 -7.22 -3.52
CA LEU A 23 -5.13 -7.88 -3.38
C LEU A 23 -4.21 -7.55 -4.56
N ALA A 24 -4.73 -7.52 -5.78
CA ALA A 24 -3.97 -7.13 -6.96
C ALA A 24 -3.51 -5.65 -6.88
N ALA A 25 -4.39 -4.75 -6.44
CA ALA A 25 -4.05 -3.34 -6.23
C ALA A 25 -2.99 -3.16 -5.13
N LEU A 26 -3.12 -3.90 -4.02
CA LEU A 26 -2.13 -3.88 -2.94
C LEU A 26 -0.77 -4.39 -3.42
N LEU A 27 -0.74 -5.49 -4.18
CA LEU A 27 0.49 -6.02 -4.74
C LEU A 27 1.13 -5.03 -5.74
N ALA A 28 0.32 -4.42 -6.61
CA ALA A 28 0.79 -3.40 -7.54
C ALA A 28 1.38 -2.19 -6.80
N LEU A 29 0.72 -1.74 -5.73
CA LEU A 29 1.21 -0.65 -4.88
C LEU A 29 2.55 -0.99 -4.21
N MET A 30 2.69 -2.22 -3.69
CA MET A 30 3.94 -2.72 -3.11
C MET A 30 5.07 -2.73 -4.16
N ILE A 31 4.82 -3.27 -5.35
CA ILE A 31 5.81 -3.29 -6.44
C ILE A 31 6.20 -1.86 -6.83
N TYR A 32 5.22 -0.98 -6.98
CA TYR A 32 5.44 0.43 -7.30
C TYR A 32 6.29 1.13 -6.23
N GLY A 33 5.99 0.93 -4.94
CA GLY A 33 6.75 1.51 -3.84
C GLY A 33 8.20 1.02 -3.78
N VAL A 34 8.44 -0.28 -3.98
CA VAL A 34 9.79 -0.86 -3.98
C VAL A 34 10.59 -0.32 -5.16
N ILE A 35 10.02 -0.36 -6.37
CA ILE A 35 10.69 0.18 -7.56
C ILE A 35 10.99 1.67 -7.39
N GLY A 36 10.00 2.46 -6.96
CA GLY A 36 10.15 3.89 -6.74
C GLY A 36 11.24 4.23 -5.73
N SER A 37 11.28 3.53 -4.59
CA SER A 37 12.28 3.77 -3.55
C SER A 37 13.70 3.35 -3.97
N ILE A 38 13.85 2.32 -4.80
CA ILE A 38 15.16 1.98 -5.40
C ILE A 38 15.63 3.10 -6.34
N TYR A 39 14.79 3.53 -7.29
CA TYR A 39 15.22 4.47 -8.33
C TYR A 39 15.29 5.92 -7.90
N ILE A 40 14.38 6.36 -7.02
CA ILE A 40 14.28 7.76 -6.57
C ILE A 40 15.19 8.00 -5.37
N MET A 41 15.20 7.07 -4.41
CA MET A 41 15.93 7.24 -3.14
C MET A 41 17.26 6.48 -3.12
N GLY A 42 17.55 5.65 -4.12
CA GLY A 42 18.79 4.88 -4.20
C GLY A 42 18.90 3.78 -3.14
N LEU A 43 17.76 3.30 -2.60
CA LEU A 43 17.77 2.24 -1.60
C LEU A 43 18.17 0.90 -2.21
N ASP A 44 18.87 0.07 -1.43
CA ASP A 44 19.02 -1.35 -1.75
C ASP A 44 17.68 -2.08 -1.57
N PHE A 45 17.61 -3.30 -2.11
CA PHE A 45 16.37 -4.07 -2.16
C PHE A 45 15.70 -4.29 -0.80
N TYR A 46 16.49 -4.56 0.25
CA TYR A 46 15.95 -4.84 1.59
C TYR A 46 15.36 -3.58 2.21
N ASN A 47 16.08 -2.46 2.15
CA ASN A 47 15.59 -1.18 2.66
C ASN A 47 14.41 -0.65 1.85
N ALA A 48 14.36 -0.90 0.53
CA ALA A 48 13.22 -0.55 -0.31
C ALA A 48 11.94 -1.30 0.07
N ILE A 49 12.03 -2.61 0.34
CA ILE A 49 10.90 -3.39 0.86
C ILE A 49 10.47 -2.88 2.23
N TYR A 50 11.42 -2.72 3.15
CA TYR A 50 11.15 -2.24 4.48
C TYR A 50 10.42 -0.89 4.46
N PHE A 51 10.98 0.09 3.75
CA PHE A 51 10.40 1.41 3.57
C PHE A 51 8.97 1.32 3.02
N THR A 52 8.77 0.55 1.95
CA THR A 52 7.45 0.40 1.31
C THR A 52 6.41 -0.20 2.25
N VAL A 53 6.77 -1.24 3.02
CA VAL A 53 5.87 -1.88 3.98
C VAL A 53 5.46 -0.91 5.09
N ILE A 54 6.42 -0.23 5.72
CA ILE A 54 6.10 0.67 6.84
C ILE A 54 5.30 1.90 6.38
N THR A 55 5.44 2.32 5.12
CA THR A 55 4.64 3.41 4.53
C THR A 55 3.21 2.95 4.23
N ILE A 56 3.02 1.80 3.57
CA ILE A 56 1.67 1.28 3.23
C ILE A 56 0.91 0.89 4.49
N ALA A 57 1.60 0.32 5.49
CA ALA A 57 1.02 0.03 6.80
C ALA A 57 0.79 1.30 7.65
N THR A 58 1.19 2.47 7.16
CA THR A 58 1.09 3.78 7.84
C THR A 58 1.83 3.84 9.18
N VAL A 59 2.81 2.95 9.40
CA VAL A 59 3.67 2.96 10.60
C VAL A 59 4.64 4.12 10.54
N GLY A 60 5.35 4.27 9.42
CA GLY A 60 6.18 5.45 9.12
C GLY A 60 7.23 5.80 10.19
N TYR A 61 8.11 4.86 10.57
CA TYR A 61 9.15 5.09 11.59
C TYR A 61 10.04 6.32 11.33
N GLY A 62 10.22 6.71 10.06
CA GLY A 62 10.98 7.92 9.69
C GLY A 62 12.50 7.77 9.78
N ASP A 63 12.99 6.55 9.93
CA ASP A 63 14.40 6.19 9.89
C ASP A 63 14.99 6.24 8.47
N ILE A 64 14.17 5.94 7.45
CA ILE A 64 14.47 6.15 6.04
C ILE A 64 13.59 7.29 5.52
N THR A 65 14.23 8.36 5.02
CA THR A 65 13.54 9.54 4.49
C THR A 65 14.11 9.96 3.14
N PRO A 66 13.30 10.57 2.24
CA PRO A 66 13.80 11.09 0.98
C PRO A 66 14.80 12.21 1.21
N LEU A 67 16.02 12.05 0.70
CA LEU A 67 17.00 13.12 0.67
C LEU A 67 16.71 14.00 -0.54
N THR A 68 16.37 15.26 -0.30
CA THR A 68 16.25 16.24 -1.39
C THR A 68 17.62 16.56 -1.94
N VAL A 69 17.80 16.56 -3.26
CA VAL A 69 18.96 17.16 -3.91
C VAL A 69 18.96 18.66 -3.59
N THR A 70 19.79 19.07 -2.64
CA THR A 70 20.08 20.48 -2.39
C THR A 70 20.76 21.05 -3.65
N PRO A 71 20.31 22.21 -4.19
CA PRO A 71 20.97 22.87 -5.31
C PRO A 71 22.41 23.28 -5.02
#